data_AF-A0A2W2FHG9-F1
#
_entry.id   AF-A0A2W2FHG9-F1
#
_cell.length_a   1.000
_cell.length_b   1.000
_cell.length_c   1.000
_cell.angle_alpha   90.00
_cell.angle_beta   90.00
_cell.angle_gamma   90.00
#
_symmetry.space_group_name_H-M   'P 1'
#
loop_
_entity.id
_entity.type
_entity.pdbx_description
1 polymer ?
#
loop_
_entity_poly.entity_id
_entity_poly.type
_entity_poly.pdbx_seq_one_letter_code
_entity_poly.pdbx_strand_id
1 'polypeptide(L)'
;MTAVPLAPGPARRAALTRRIRLLVAATIAYNLAEAAVALTAGVVASSGALIGFGLDSLVEVASATAVAWQFSAADPQRRERVTLRLIAISFYALAGYVVFDSARTLLGADQAEHSTPGLVLAALSLLVMPFLSHAQRRTGRELGSATAVADSKQTLLCTYLSAVLLAGLALNSLFGWHWADPIAALVIAAIAAKEGYAAWHGDTCCPPPTGKAAAQPGTCCSQAPAASGHGGSCGTDSAHDV
;
A
#
# COMPACT_ATOMS: atom_id res chain seq x y z
N MET A 1 -34.22 -13.44 -5.92
CA MET A 1 -33.32 -14.62 -6.05
C MET A 1 -31.93 -14.10 -6.41
N THR A 2 -31.04 -13.95 -5.43
CA THR A 2 -29.64 -13.59 -5.67
C THR A 2 -28.89 -14.84 -6.10
N ALA A 3 -28.40 -14.86 -7.34
CA ALA A 3 -27.61 -15.97 -7.86
C ALA A 3 -26.34 -16.13 -7.02
N VAL A 4 -26.15 -17.31 -6.44
CA VAL A 4 -24.89 -17.70 -5.79
C VAL A 4 -23.82 -17.74 -6.90
N PRO A 5 -22.72 -16.97 -6.81
CA PRO A 5 -21.65 -17.06 -7.78
C PRO A 5 -21.06 -18.47 -7.73
N LEU A 6 -21.21 -19.24 -8.82
CA LEU A 6 -20.61 -20.56 -8.93
C LEU A 6 -19.09 -20.41 -8.85
N ALA A 7 -18.47 -21.13 -7.91
CA ALA A 7 -17.01 -21.16 -7.79
C ALA A 7 -16.40 -21.63 -9.13
N PRO A 8 -15.28 -21.02 -9.58
CA PRO A 8 -14.69 -21.36 -10.87
C PRO A 8 -14.25 -22.82 -10.91
N GLY A 9 -14.52 -23.51 -12.03
CA GLY A 9 -14.07 -24.89 -12.25
C GLY A 9 -12.54 -25.05 -12.15
N PRO A 10 -12.04 -26.27 -11.89
CA PRO A 10 -10.63 -26.52 -11.52
C PRO A 10 -9.61 -26.00 -12.55
N ALA A 11 -9.86 -26.15 -13.85
CA ALA A 11 -9.00 -25.62 -14.91
C ALA A 11 -8.96 -24.08 -14.91
N ARG A 12 -10.11 -23.42 -14.69
CA ARG A 12 -10.19 -21.97 -14.59
C ARG A 12 -9.47 -21.46 -13.35
N ARG A 13 -9.62 -22.17 -12.22
CA ARG A 13 -8.92 -21.85 -10.96
C ARG A 13 -7.40 -21.92 -11.13
N ALA A 14 -6.88 -22.95 -11.80
CA ALA A 14 -5.44 -23.08 -12.08
C ALA A 14 -4.92 -21.92 -12.95
N ALA A 15 -5.65 -21.55 -14.00
CA ALA A 15 -5.31 -20.41 -14.86
C ALA A 15 -5.32 -19.06 -14.11
N LEU A 16 -6.34 -18.82 -13.26
CA LEU A 16 -6.43 -17.61 -12.43
C LEU A 16 -5.29 -17.52 -11.41
N THR A 17 -4.93 -18.64 -10.78
CA THR A 17 -3.78 -18.70 -9.85
C THR A 17 -2.47 -18.37 -10.57
N ARG A 18 -2.23 -18.93 -11.76
CA ARG A 18 -1.05 -18.60 -12.57
C ARG A 18 -1.02 -17.12 -12.95
N ARG A 19 -2.18 -16.56 -13.34
CA ARG A 19 -2.31 -15.15 -13.70
C ARG A 19 -2.01 -14.23 -12.51
N ILE A 20 -2.54 -14.51 -11.33
CA ILE A 20 -2.24 -13.72 -10.11
C ILE A 20 -0.76 -13.78 -9.78
N ARG A 21 -0.12 -14.96 -9.84
CA ARG A 21 1.33 -15.07 -9.59
C ARG A 21 2.15 -14.22 -10.56
N LEU A 22 1.78 -14.20 -11.84
CA LEU A 22 2.44 -13.36 -12.83
C LEU A 22 2.21 -11.87 -12.58
N LEU A 23 0.98 -11.48 -12.20
CA LEU A 23 0.66 -10.09 -11.88
C LEU A 23 1.44 -9.60 -10.65
N VAL A 24 1.45 -10.38 -9.57
CA VAL A 24 2.20 -10.05 -8.34
C VAL A 24 3.71 -9.96 -8.64
N ALA A 25 4.27 -10.90 -9.40
CA ALA A 25 5.67 -10.84 -9.80
C ALA A 25 5.99 -9.61 -10.66
N ALA A 26 5.08 -9.23 -11.57
CA ALA A 26 5.22 -8.03 -12.37
C ALA A 26 5.17 -6.75 -11.52
N THR A 27 4.24 -6.66 -10.56
CA THR A 27 4.15 -5.53 -9.61
C THR A 27 5.43 -5.42 -8.79
N ILE A 28 5.92 -6.50 -8.19
CA ILE A 28 7.17 -6.48 -7.41
C ILE A 28 8.35 -6.01 -8.26
N ALA A 29 8.50 -6.53 -9.48
CA ALA A 29 9.59 -6.14 -10.38
C ALA A 29 9.49 -4.66 -10.78
N TYR A 30 8.28 -4.17 -11.05
CA TYR A 30 8.03 -2.78 -11.39
C TYR A 30 8.38 -1.84 -10.22
N ASN A 31 7.90 -2.14 -9.00
CA ASN A 31 8.16 -1.33 -7.81
C ASN A 31 9.64 -1.28 -7.44
N LEU A 32 10.38 -2.38 -7.66
CA LEU A 32 11.84 -2.37 -7.46
C LEU A 32 12.54 -1.46 -8.47
N ALA A 33 12.10 -1.47 -9.73
CA ALA A 33 12.62 -0.55 -10.74
C ALA A 33 12.26 0.90 -10.42
N GLU A 34 11.02 1.16 -9.99
CA GLU A 34 10.59 2.50 -9.54
C GLU A 34 11.43 2.98 -8.37
N ALA A 35 11.61 2.17 -7.33
CA ALA A 35 12.42 2.53 -6.18
C ALA A 35 13.85 2.89 -6.60
N ALA A 36 14.48 2.07 -7.44
CA ALA A 36 15.84 2.33 -7.92
C ALA A 36 15.94 3.67 -8.68
N VAL A 37 15.01 3.92 -9.60
CA VAL A 37 15.00 5.15 -10.40
C VAL A 37 14.66 6.36 -9.54
N ALA A 38 13.62 6.28 -8.71
CA ALA A 38 13.14 7.36 -7.86
C ALA A 38 14.19 7.77 -6.81
N LEU A 39 14.80 6.82 -6.10
CA LEU A 39 15.82 7.13 -5.10
C LEU A 39 17.06 7.76 -5.75
N THR A 40 17.50 7.22 -6.89
CA THR A 40 18.65 7.78 -7.62
C THR A 40 18.35 9.19 -8.11
N ALA A 41 17.23 9.39 -8.79
CA ALA A 41 16.84 10.68 -9.32
C ALA A 41 16.49 11.69 -8.22
N GLY A 42 15.95 11.24 -7.09
CA GLY A 42 15.59 12.06 -5.94
C GLY A 42 16.82 12.60 -5.22
N VAL A 43 17.84 11.76 -5.03
CA VAL A 43 19.13 12.21 -4.47
C VAL A 43 19.83 13.17 -5.42
N VAL A 44 19.85 12.88 -6.72
CA VAL A 44 20.49 13.76 -7.72
C VAL A 44 19.80 15.12 -7.83
N ALA A 45 18.47 15.16 -7.70
CA ALA A 45 17.69 16.39 -7.81
C ALA A 45 17.36 17.04 -6.46
N SER A 46 17.89 16.53 -5.34
CA SER A 46 17.52 16.96 -3.98
C SER A 46 16.00 17.05 -3.76
N SER A 47 15.25 16.08 -4.31
CA SER A 47 13.78 16.04 -4.26
C SER A 47 13.31 15.08 -3.17
N GLY A 48 12.81 15.66 -2.08
CA GLY A 48 12.25 14.90 -0.96
C GLY A 48 11.00 14.12 -1.37
N ALA A 49 10.19 14.64 -2.30
CA ALA A 49 9.01 13.94 -2.80
C ALA A 49 9.39 12.67 -3.57
N LEU A 50 10.43 12.74 -4.41
CA LEU A 50 10.88 11.61 -5.23
C LEU A 50 11.57 10.53 -4.37
N ILE A 51 12.33 10.94 -3.34
CA ILE A 51 12.87 10.00 -2.35
C ILE A 51 11.73 9.34 -1.57
N GLY A 52 10.75 10.11 -1.10
CA GLY A 52 9.57 9.59 -0.39
C GLY A 52 8.79 8.57 -1.22
N PHE A 53 8.55 8.85 -2.50
CA PHE A 53 7.93 7.92 -3.44
C PHE A 53 8.75 6.64 -3.66
N GLY A 54 10.07 6.77 -3.82
CA GLY A 54 10.95 5.61 -3.98
C GLY A 54 11.00 4.71 -2.74
N LEU A 55 11.00 5.30 -1.54
CA LEU A 55 10.93 4.57 -0.28
C LEU A 55 9.56 3.88 -0.08
N ASP A 56 8.46 4.53 -0.47
CA ASP A 56 7.12 3.91 -0.45
C ASP A 56 7.08 2.64 -1.33
N SER A 57 7.67 2.70 -2.52
CA SER A 57 7.79 1.53 -3.40
C SER A 57 8.56 0.37 -2.74
N LEU A 58 9.60 0.66 -1.96
CA LEU A 58 10.31 -0.36 -1.18
C LEU A 58 9.45 -0.94 -0.06
N VAL A 59 8.65 -0.11 0.63
CA VAL A 59 7.70 -0.56 1.65
C VAL A 59 6.61 -1.45 1.02
N GLU A 60 6.14 -1.15 -0.19
CA GLU A 60 5.20 -2.00 -0.93
C GLU A 60 5.79 -3.40 -1.18
N VAL A 61 7.04 -3.48 -1.65
CA VAL A 61 7.71 -4.77 -1.88
C VAL A 61 7.95 -5.53 -0.57
N ALA A 62 8.40 -4.82 0.48
CA ALA A 62 8.67 -5.41 1.78
C ALA A 62 7.39 -5.97 2.43
N SER A 63 6.28 -5.23 2.37
CA SER A 63 4.99 -5.65 2.90
C SER A 63 4.41 -6.83 2.13
N ALA A 64 4.44 -6.81 0.79
CA ALA A 64 4.01 -7.95 -0.02
C ALA A 64 4.82 -9.22 0.30
N THR A 65 6.13 -9.08 0.49
CA THR A 65 7.02 -10.18 0.87
C THR A 65 6.73 -10.69 2.29
N ALA A 66 6.53 -9.79 3.24
CA ALA A 66 6.21 -10.14 4.63
C ALA A 66 4.86 -10.86 4.73
N VAL A 67 3.86 -10.42 3.96
CA VAL A 67 2.55 -11.09 3.84
C VAL A 67 2.71 -12.46 3.19
N ALA A 68 3.49 -12.61 2.12
CA ALA A 68 3.75 -13.91 1.51
C ALA A 68 4.45 -14.88 2.51
N TRP A 69 5.39 -14.37 3.30
CA TRP A 69 6.09 -15.13 4.32
C TRP A 69 5.16 -15.59 5.46
N GLN A 70 4.20 -14.76 5.87
CA GLN A 70 3.26 -15.11 6.95
C GLN A 70 2.43 -16.36 6.63
N PHE A 71 2.05 -16.55 5.37
CA PHE A 71 1.21 -17.68 4.95
C PHE A 71 1.96 -19.00 4.79
N SER A 72 3.30 -18.98 4.88
CA SER A 72 4.12 -20.21 4.91
C SER A 72 4.34 -20.76 6.34
N ALA A 73 3.74 -20.13 7.35
CA ALA A 73 3.99 -20.41 8.76
C ALA A 73 3.07 -21.46 9.38
N ALA A 74 3.59 -22.18 10.38
CA ALA A 74 2.80 -23.09 11.21
C ALA A 74 1.81 -22.37 12.17
N ASP A 75 2.09 -21.13 12.56
CA ASP A 75 1.20 -20.27 13.37
C ASP A 75 0.97 -18.92 12.65
N PRO A 76 -0.08 -18.83 11.82
CA PRO A 76 -0.37 -17.64 11.01
C PRO A 76 -0.73 -16.40 11.84
N GLN A 77 -1.44 -16.56 12.96
CA GLN A 77 -1.97 -15.40 13.73
C GLN A 77 -0.89 -14.66 14.50
N ARG A 78 0.10 -15.39 15.06
CA ARG A 78 1.23 -14.72 15.72
C ARG A 78 2.12 -14.00 14.72
N ARG A 79 2.32 -14.55 13.52
CA ARG A 79 3.10 -13.90 12.46
C ARG A 79 2.38 -12.71 11.85
N GLU A 80 1.06 -12.77 11.70
CA GLU A 80 0.24 -11.64 11.22
C GLU A 80 0.49 -10.37 12.04
N ARG A 81 0.41 -10.45 13.38
CA ARG A 81 0.69 -9.30 14.26
C ARG A 81 2.12 -8.77 14.14
N VAL A 82 3.10 -9.66 13.91
CA VAL A 82 4.50 -9.25 13.70
C VAL A 82 4.66 -8.57 12.35
N THR A 83 4.13 -9.17 11.28
CA THR A 83 4.13 -8.61 9.93
C THR A 83 3.52 -7.21 9.90
N LEU A 84 2.32 -7.06 10.49
CA LEU A 84 1.63 -5.78 10.55
C LEU A 84 2.41 -4.71 11.33
N ARG A 85 3.06 -5.09 12.43
CA ARG A 85 3.94 -4.18 13.19
C ARG A 85 5.18 -3.77 12.39
N LEU A 86 5.81 -4.70 11.67
CA LEU A 86 6.95 -4.39 10.81
C LEU A 86 6.54 -3.40 9.72
N ILE A 87 5.41 -3.66 9.05
CA ILE A 87 4.85 -2.76 8.03
C ILE A 87 4.56 -1.37 8.63
N ALA A 88 3.92 -1.32 9.79
CA ALA A 88 3.62 -0.06 10.47
C ALA A 88 4.89 0.74 10.82
N ILE A 89 5.91 0.08 11.37
CA ILE A 89 7.19 0.70 11.71
C ILE A 89 7.87 1.25 10.44
N SER A 90 7.85 0.50 9.33
CA SER A 90 8.40 0.95 8.05
C SER A 90 7.72 2.22 7.55
N PHE A 91 6.38 2.27 7.58
CA PHE A 91 5.64 3.46 7.18
C PHE A 91 5.88 4.67 8.09
N TYR A 92 5.98 4.46 9.41
CA TYR A 92 6.31 5.56 10.33
C TYR A 92 7.75 6.05 10.17
N ALA A 93 8.71 5.16 9.92
CA ALA A 93 10.08 5.53 9.64
C ALA A 93 10.18 6.35 8.34
N LEU A 94 9.48 5.92 7.29
CA LEU A 94 9.34 6.67 6.04
C LEU A 94 8.76 8.06 6.30
N ALA A 95 7.61 8.14 6.97
CA ALA A 95 6.95 9.41 7.25
C ALA A 95 7.86 10.36 8.06
N GLY A 96 8.53 9.85 9.10
CA GLY A 96 9.45 10.63 9.92
C GLY A 96 10.64 11.17 9.12
N TYR A 97 11.25 10.35 8.26
CA TYR A 97 12.33 10.77 7.39
C TYR A 97 11.89 11.87 6.42
N VAL A 98 10.76 11.68 5.72
CA VAL A 98 10.27 12.64 4.72
C VAL A 98 9.84 13.95 5.36
N VAL A 99 9.21 13.92 6.55
CA VAL A 99 8.88 15.15 7.30
C VAL A 99 10.14 15.91 7.69
N PHE A 100 11.15 15.22 8.21
CA PHE A 100 12.42 15.85 8.59
C PHE A 100 13.11 16.49 7.38
N ASP A 101 13.14 15.77 6.25
CA ASP A 101 13.75 16.26 5.01
C ASP A 101 12.99 17.47 4.46
N SER A 102 11.67 17.38 4.34
CA SER A 102 10.81 18.48 3.88
C SER A 102 10.93 19.72 4.76
N ALA A 103 11.04 19.55 6.08
CA ALA A 103 11.24 20.66 7.00
C ALA A 103 12.59 21.36 6.77
N ARG A 104 13.68 20.59 6.54
CA ARG A 104 14.99 21.19 6.19
C ARG A 104 14.91 21.96 4.87
N THR A 105 14.24 21.41 3.86
CA THR A 105 14.07 22.07 2.56
C THR A 105 13.28 23.37 2.65
N LEU A 106 12.18 23.37 3.40
CA LEU A 106 11.37 24.59 3.62
C LEU A 106 12.09 25.66 4.44
N LEU A 107 13.03 25.27 5.31
CA LEU A 107 13.86 26.19 6.11
C LEU A 107 15.07 26.73 5.33
N GLY A 108 15.23 26.37 4.05
CA GLY A 108 16.22 26.96 3.14
C GLY A 108 17.45 26.09 2.86
N ALA A 109 17.45 24.80 3.24
CA ALA A 109 18.47 23.86 2.79
C ALA A 109 18.09 23.29 1.42
N ASP A 110 18.98 23.31 0.42
CA ASP A 110 18.87 22.66 -0.91
C ASP A 110 17.47 22.66 -1.59
N GLN A 111 17.35 23.43 -2.67
CA GLN A 111 16.10 23.50 -3.44
C GLN A 111 16.02 22.34 -4.44
N ALA A 112 14.85 21.71 -4.56
CA ALA A 112 14.62 20.64 -5.51
C ALA A 112 14.85 21.13 -6.95
N GLU A 113 15.77 20.47 -7.65
CA GLU A 113 16.07 20.76 -9.05
C GLU A 113 15.16 19.99 -10.02
N HIS A 114 15.22 20.35 -11.30
CA HIS A 114 14.44 19.68 -12.33
C HIS A 114 14.88 18.22 -12.51
N SER A 115 13.93 17.29 -12.42
CA SER A 115 14.19 15.85 -12.62
C SER A 115 13.31 15.28 -13.74
N THR A 116 13.85 15.29 -14.97
CA THR A 116 13.19 14.65 -16.11
C THR A 116 12.95 13.15 -15.88
N PRO A 117 13.90 12.36 -15.31
CA PRO A 117 13.65 10.96 -14.97
C PRO A 117 12.50 10.81 -13.96
N GLY A 118 12.40 11.69 -12.96
CA GLY A 118 11.31 11.67 -11.98
C GLY A 118 9.94 11.96 -12.59
N LEU A 119 9.85 12.93 -13.50
CA LEU A 119 8.61 13.25 -14.24
C LEU A 119 8.15 12.08 -15.11
N VAL A 120 9.08 11.49 -15.86
CA VAL A 120 8.79 10.32 -16.71
C VAL A 120 8.36 9.14 -15.86
N LEU A 121 9.07 8.88 -14.75
CA LEU A 121 8.72 7.80 -13.84
C LEU A 121 7.31 7.99 -13.27
N ALA A 122 7.02 9.14 -12.67
CA ALA A 122 5.71 9.42 -12.08
C ALA A 122 4.58 9.33 -13.12
N ALA A 123 4.81 9.78 -14.35
CA ALA A 123 3.84 9.64 -15.44
C ALA A 123 3.62 8.18 -15.85
N LEU A 124 4.69 7.38 -15.97
CA LEU A 124 4.58 5.95 -16.28
C LEU A 124 3.83 5.21 -15.18
N SER A 125 4.15 5.47 -13.91
CA SER A 125 3.49 4.87 -12.76
C SER A 125 2.01 5.22 -12.70
N LEU A 126 1.66 6.47 -12.99
CA LEU A 126 0.26 6.92 -13.08
C LEU A 126 -0.54 6.19 -14.17
N LEU A 127 0.12 5.66 -15.21
CA LEU A 127 -0.52 4.92 -16.31
C LEU A 127 -0.51 3.39 -16.09
N VAL A 128 0.60 2.83 -15.60
CA VAL A 128 0.81 1.38 -15.47
C VAL A 128 0.10 0.83 -14.24
N MET A 129 0.20 1.50 -13.10
CA MET A 129 -0.34 1.00 -11.82
C MET A 129 -1.86 0.81 -11.82
N PRO A 130 -2.69 1.71 -12.39
CA PRO A 130 -4.13 1.48 -12.48
C PRO A 130 -4.49 0.21 -13.24
N PHE A 131 -3.74 -0.09 -14.30
CA PHE A 131 -3.97 -1.28 -15.11
C PHE A 131 -3.63 -2.55 -14.32
N LEU A 132 -2.49 -2.57 -13.63
CA LEU A 132 -2.09 -3.67 -12.75
C LEU A 132 -3.09 -3.88 -11.61
N SER A 133 -3.45 -2.79 -10.91
CA SER A 133 -4.46 -2.80 -9.84
C SER A 133 -5.80 -3.35 -10.34
N HIS A 134 -6.28 -2.90 -11.50
CA HIS A 134 -7.53 -3.40 -12.06
C HIS A 134 -7.45 -4.90 -12.42
N ALA A 135 -6.36 -5.33 -13.05
CA ALA A 135 -6.14 -6.73 -13.43
C ALA A 135 -6.04 -7.65 -12.20
N GLN A 136 -5.31 -7.24 -11.16
CA GLN A 136 -5.19 -7.96 -9.88
C GLN A 136 -6.54 -8.03 -9.18
N ARG A 137 -7.25 -6.91 -9.06
CA ARG A 137 -8.54 -6.85 -8.38
C ARG A 137 -9.59 -7.72 -9.05
N ARG A 138 -9.65 -7.71 -10.38
CA ARG A 138 -10.57 -8.56 -11.15
C ARG A 138 -10.24 -10.03 -10.96
N THR A 139 -8.98 -10.42 -11.17
CA THR A 139 -8.56 -11.81 -11.06
C THR A 139 -8.68 -12.33 -9.62
N GLY A 140 -8.35 -11.49 -8.64
CA GLY A 140 -8.46 -11.79 -7.21
C GLY A 140 -9.91 -12.03 -6.77
N ARG A 141 -10.85 -11.21 -7.25
CA ARG A 141 -12.29 -11.40 -7.01
C ARG A 141 -12.81 -12.67 -7.66
N GLU A 142 -12.43 -12.94 -8.92
CA GLU A 142 -12.80 -14.17 -9.62
C GLU A 142 -12.25 -15.43 -8.90
N LEU A 143 -11.05 -15.34 -8.30
CA LEU A 143 -10.44 -16.44 -7.56
C LEU A 143 -10.91 -16.55 -6.10
N GLY A 144 -11.55 -15.52 -5.55
CA GLY A 144 -11.83 -15.40 -4.12
C GLY A 144 -10.58 -15.15 -3.26
N SER A 145 -9.52 -14.58 -3.84
CA SER A 145 -8.27 -14.27 -3.14
C SER A 145 -8.34 -12.89 -2.48
N ALA A 146 -8.51 -12.87 -1.15
CA ALA A 146 -8.46 -11.64 -0.36
C ALA A 146 -7.10 -10.94 -0.47
N THR A 147 -5.99 -11.70 -0.45
CA THR A 147 -4.63 -11.18 -0.59
C THR A 147 -4.41 -10.45 -1.91
N ALA A 148 -4.86 -11.01 -3.04
CA ALA A 148 -4.74 -10.35 -4.34
C ALA A 148 -5.59 -9.07 -4.44
N VAL A 149 -6.71 -9.01 -3.73
CA VAL A 149 -7.54 -7.79 -3.64
C VAL A 149 -6.90 -6.75 -2.72
N ALA A 150 -6.25 -7.16 -1.63
CA ALA A 150 -5.50 -6.27 -0.75
C ALA A 150 -4.30 -5.65 -1.50
N ASP A 151 -3.50 -6.49 -2.15
CA ASP A 151 -2.37 -6.08 -3.00
C ASP A 151 -2.79 -5.04 -4.07
N SER A 152 -3.92 -5.28 -4.75
CA SER A 152 -4.45 -4.32 -5.72
C SER A 152 -4.79 -2.94 -5.15
N LYS A 153 -5.11 -2.84 -3.85
CA LYS A 153 -5.35 -1.55 -3.19
C LYS A 153 -4.04 -0.82 -2.92
N GLN A 154 -2.98 -1.54 -2.61
CA GLN A 154 -1.68 -0.95 -2.35
C GLN A 154 -1.08 -0.35 -3.63
N THR A 155 -1.14 -1.10 -4.74
CA THR A 155 -0.79 -0.58 -6.08
C THR A 155 -1.63 0.64 -6.48
N LEU A 156 -2.88 0.75 -6.00
CA LEU A 156 -3.72 1.94 -6.21
C LEU A 156 -3.23 3.13 -5.39
N LEU A 157 -2.70 2.93 -4.18
CA LEU A 157 -2.07 3.99 -3.39
C LEU A 157 -0.85 4.55 -4.12
N CYS A 158 0.01 3.70 -4.70
CA CYS A 158 1.12 4.17 -5.54
C CYS A 158 0.65 5.01 -6.73
N THR A 159 -0.53 4.73 -7.30
CA THR A 159 -1.13 5.60 -8.34
C THR A 159 -1.41 7.00 -7.80
N TYR A 160 -2.03 7.11 -6.62
CA TYR A 160 -2.31 8.41 -6.00
C TYR A 160 -1.01 9.14 -5.64
N LEU A 161 -0.03 8.43 -5.09
CA LEU A 161 1.28 8.99 -4.76
C LEU A 161 2.02 9.45 -6.01
N SER A 162 1.94 8.71 -7.11
CA SER A 162 2.49 9.12 -8.42
C SER A 162 1.84 10.40 -8.91
N ALA A 163 0.52 10.57 -8.74
CA ALA A 163 -0.16 11.81 -9.11
C ALA A 163 0.30 13.01 -8.26
N VAL A 164 0.42 12.81 -6.94
CA VAL A 164 0.94 13.84 -6.01
C VAL A 164 2.38 14.22 -6.35
N LEU A 165 3.23 13.22 -6.58
CA LEU A 165 4.62 13.40 -7.00
C LEU A 165 4.72 14.15 -8.32
N LEU A 166 3.97 13.71 -9.35
CA LEU A 166 3.96 14.33 -10.66
C LEU A 166 3.52 15.79 -10.58
N ALA A 167 2.48 16.09 -9.79
CA ALA A 167 2.04 17.46 -9.56
C ALA A 167 3.13 18.30 -8.88
N GLY A 168 3.77 17.79 -7.83
CA GLY A 168 4.86 18.49 -7.14
C GLY A 168 6.04 18.80 -8.06
N LEU A 169 6.52 17.79 -8.79
CA LEU A 169 7.62 17.93 -9.75
C LEU A 169 7.27 18.85 -10.92
N ALA A 170 6.07 18.72 -11.49
CA ALA A 170 5.63 19.55 -12.60
C ALA A 170 5.46 21.02 -12.19
N LEU A 171 4.90 21.27 -11.01
CA LEU A 171 4.76 22.63 -10.48
C LEU A 171 6.12 23.28 -10.21
N ASN A 172 7.05 22.54 -9.59
CA ASN A 172 8.42 23.01 -9.40
C ASN A 172 9.11 23.29 -10.74
N SER A 173 8.98 22.38 -11.70
CA SER A 173 9.68 22.45 -13.00
C SER A 173 9.14 23.52 -13.95
N LEU A 174 7.82 23.72 -14.00
CA LEU A 174 7.18 24.61 -14.97
C LEU A 174 7.04 26.04 -14.43
N PHE A 175 6.85 26.21 -13.12
CA PHE A 175 6.55 27.51 -12.50
C PHE A 175 7.65 27.97 -11.53
N GLY A 176 8.70 27.18 -11.30
CA GLY A 176 9.77 27.51 -10.35
C GLY A 176 9.29 27.51 -8.89
N TRP A 177 8.20 26.80 -8.58
CA TRP A 177 7.65 26.75 -7.23
C TRP A 177 8.42 25.74 -6.38
N HIS A 178 9.54 26.19 -5.82
CA HIS A 178 10.43 25.36 -5.00
C HIS A 178 9.78 24.73 -3.77
N TRP A 179 8.67 25.31 -3.26
CA TRP A 179 7.90 24.76 -2.15
C TRP A 179 6.93 23.64 -2.58
N ALA A 180 6.70 23.42 -3.88
CA ALA A 180 5.78 22.40 -4.36
C ALA A 180 6.29 20.98 -4.07
N ASP A 181 7.59 20.74 -4.21
CA ASP A 181 8.23 19.46 -3.90
C ASP A 181 8.10 19.08 -2.40
N PRO A 182 8.52 19.91 -1.43
CA PRO A 182 8.37 19.57 -0.02
C PRO A 182 6.90 19.47 0.42
N ILE A 183 5.97 20.20 -0.19
CA ILE A 183 4.54 19.98 0.08
C ILE A 183 4.08 18.61 -0.45
N ALA A 184 4.46 18.22 -1.67
CA ALA A 184 4.16 16.90 -2.19
C ALA A 184 4.76 15.79 -1.31
N ALA A 185 6.00 15.98 -0.85
CA ALA A 185 6.67 15.10 0.09
C ALA A 185 5.91 14.97 1.41
N LEU A 186 5.44 16.08 1.99
CA LEU A 186 4.61 16.06 3.21
C LEU A 186 3.26 15.35 3.00
N VAL A 187 2.64 15.48 1.83
CA VAL A 187 1.42 14.74 1.49
C VAL A 187 1.71 13.23 1.42
N ILE A 188 2.82 12.82 0.79
CA ILE A 188 3.27 11.42 0.77
C ILE A 188 3.50 10.92 2.22
N ALA A 189 4.17 11.71 3.05
CA ALA A 189 4.43 11.37 4.45
C ALA A 189 3.14 11.23 5.27
N ALA A 190 2.13 12.09 5.04
CA ALA A 190 0.84 12.00 5.71
C ALA A 190 0.08 10.72 5.32
N ILE A 191 0.12 10.34 4.05
CA ILE A 191 -0.46 9.08 3.56
C ILE A 191 0.28 7.89 4.19
N ALA A 192 1.61 7.89 4.19
CA ALA A 192 2.41 6.84 4.83
C ALA A 192 2.08 6.71 6.32
N ALA A 193 1.99 7.82 7.07
CA ALA A 193 1.63 7.79 8.49
C ALA A 193 0.22 7.19 8.72
N LYS A 194 -0.74 7.50 7.84
CA LYS A 194 -2.08 6.90 7.88
C LYS A 194 -2.05 5.39 7.62
N GLU A 195 -1.28 4.93 6.65
CA GLU A 195 -1.10 3.49 6.38
C GLU A 195 -0.39 2.79 7.56
N GLY A 196 0.62 3.44 8.17
CA GLY A 196 1.28 2.95 9.37
C GLY A 196 0.31 2.81 10.55
N TYR A 197 -0.60 3.76 10.72
CA TYR A 197 -1.66 3.69 11.72
C TYR A 197 -2.62 2.53 11.46
N ALA A 198 -3.10 2.37 10.23
CA ALA A 198 -3.99 1.27 9.85
C ALA A 198 -3.33 -0.10 10.03
N ALA A 199 -2.06 -0.24 9.67
CA ALA A 199 -1.27 -1.45 9.87
C ALA A 199 -1.09 -1.76 11.36
N TRP A 200 -0.83 -0.76 12.20
CA TRP A 200 -0.64 -0.95 13.65
C TRP A 200 -1.90 -1.46 14.36
N HIS A 201 -3.08 -0.99 13.95
CA HIS A 201 -4.36 -1.37 14.54
C HIS A 201 -4.95 -2.67 13.96
N GLY A 202 -4.34 -3.22 12.90
CA GLY A 202 -4.85 -4.40 12.22
C GLY A 202 -6.06 -4.11 11.32
N ASP A 203 -6.30 -2.84 10.99
CA ASP A 203 -7.37 -2.41 10.08
C ASP A 203 -7.05 -2.69 8.60
N THR A 204 -5.86 -3.25 8.33
CA THR A 204 -5.40 -3.70 7.02
C THR A 204 -6.12 -5.00 6.62
N CYS A 205 -7.41 -4.88 6.32
CA CYS A 205 -8.28 -5.87 5.68
C CYS A 205 -8.18 -7.31 6.24
N CYS A 206 -9.18 -7.65 7.04
CA CYS A 206 -9.47 -8.95 7.66
C CYS A 206 -8.84 -10.20 6.98
N PRO A 207 -8.19 -11.10 7.75
CA PRO A 207 -7.70 -12.37 7.24
C PRO A 207 -8.85 -13.26 6.73
N PRO A 208 -8.61 -14.15 5.76
CA PRO A 208 -9.65 -15.04 5.23
C PRO A 208 -10.10 -16.06 6.29
N PRO A 209 -11.38 -16.49 6.27
CA PRO A 209 -11.79 -17.67 7.02
C PRO A 209 -11.08 -18.90 6.44
N THR A 210 -10.22 -19.53 7.23
CA THR A 210 -9.68 -20.85 6.94
C THR A 210 -10.82 -21.88 7.02
N GLY A 211 -10.76 -22.88 6.14
CA GLY A 211 -11.90 -23.72 5.76
C GLY A 211 -12.64 -24.45 6.89
N LYS A 212 -13.91 -24.78 6.55
CA LYS A 212 -14.91 -25.60 7.27
C LYS A 212 -15.53 -24.99 8.53
N ALA A 213 -16.18 -23.85 8.40
CA ALA A 213 -17.39 -23.55 9.19
C ALA A 213 -18.37 -22.76 8.32
N ALA A 214 -19.60 -23.25 8.23
CA ALA A 214 -20.66 -22.61 7.49
C ALA A 214 -21.05 -21.26 8.13
N ALA A 215 -21.17 -20.24 7.28
CA ALA A 215 -22.02 -19.06 7.42
C ALA A 215 -22.08 -18.31 8.77
N GLN A 216 -21.45 -17.13 8.82
CA GLN A 216 -22.18 -15.90 9.13
C GLN A 216 -21.78 -14.77 8.17
N PRO A 217 -22.74 -14.11 7.48
CA PRO A 217 -22.46 -12.97 6.63
C PRO A 217 -22.48 -11.68 7.44
N GLY A 218 -21.35 -10.96 7.47
CA GLY A 218 -21.31 -9.53 7.77
C GLY A 218 -20.71 -9.16 9.13
N THR A 219 -19.42 -8.80 9.13
CA THR A 219 -18.88 -7.90 10.17
C THR A 219 -17.60 -7.15 9.79
N CYS A 220 -16.92 -7.45 8.67
CA CYS A 220 -15.74 -6.67 8.24
C CYS A 220 -16.07 -5.50 7.29
N CYS A 221 -17.33 -5.16 7.06
CA CYS A 221 -17.71 -4.04 6.18
C CYS A 221 -18.87 -3.23 6.76
N SER A 222 -18.61 -2.51 7.86
CA SER A 222 -19.47 -1.37 8.22
C SER A 222 -18.76 -0.44 9.21
N GLN A 223 -17.77 0.32 8.78
CA GLN A 223 -17.42 1.59 9.44
C GLN A 223 -17.03 2.65 8.40
N ALA A 224 -18.05 3.36 7.90
CA ALA A 224 -17.92 4.79 7.63
C ALA A 224 -18.29 5.54 8.93
N PRO A 225 -17.83 6.78 9.16
CA PRO A 225 -17.68 7.31 10.50
C PRO A 225 -19.03 7.72 11.09
N ALA A 226 -19.41 7.11 12.20
CA ALA A 226 -20.40 7.69 13.09
C ALA A 226 -19.63 8.39 14.22
N ALA A 227 -19.79 9.71 14.27
CA ALA A 227 -19.43 10.53 15.41
C ALA A 227 -20.09 10.02 16.70
N SER A 228 -19.53 10.45 17.84
CA SER A 228 -19.94 10.23 19.23
C SER A 228 -19.35 8.99 19.91
N GLY A 229 -18.58 9.26 20.97
CA GLY A 229 -17.80 8.27 21.69
C GLY A 229 -18.60 7.47 22.71
N HIS A 230 -18.06 6.31 23.06
CA HIS A 230 -17.93 5.77 24.42
C HIS A 230 -17.12 4.47 24.30
N GLY A 231 -16.27 4.21 25.29
CA GLY A 231 -15.35 3.07 25.30
C GLY A 231 -16.06 1.72 25.27
N GLY A 232 -15.37 0.73 24.71
CA GLY A 232 -15.80 -0.67 24.72
C GLY A 232 -14.62 -1.57 24.41
N SER A 233 -13.90 -1.98 25.45
CA SER A 233 -12.90 -3.02 25.42
C SER A 233 -13.50 -4.34 24.95
N CYS A 234 -12.92 -5.00 23.94
CA CYS A 234 -13.18 -6.43 23.70
C CYS A 234 -12.47 -7.22 24.80
N GLY A 235 -13.20 -7.46 25.88
CA GLY A 235 -12.82 -8.35 26.97
C GLY A 235 -12.77 -9.81 26.50
N THR A 236 -11.75 -10.49 26.98
CA THR A 236 -11.70 -11.94 27.15
C THR A 236 -12.88 -12.37 28.01
N ASP A 237 -13.67 -13.35 27.58
CA ASP A 237 -14.44 -14.14 28.54
C ASP A 237 -14.15 -15.63 28.40
N SER A 238 -13.74 -16.13 29.56
CA SER A 238 -13.30 -17.46 29.89
C SER A 238 -14.50 -18.39 30.01
N ALA A 239 -14.20 -19.68 29.88
CA ALA A 239 -15.08 -20.80 30.21
C ALA A 239 -15.76 -20.66 31.58
N HIS A 240 -17.04 -21.05 31.66
CA HIS A 240 -17.63 -21.79 32.79
C HIS A 240 -19.01 -22.36 32.42
N ASP A 241 -19.17 -23.67 32.69
CA ASP A 241 -20.34 -24.49 33.06
C ASP A 241 -21.65 -24.39 32.24
N VAL A 242 -22.28 -25.50 31.82
CA VAL A 242 -22.79 -26.67 32.57
C VAL A 242 -22.76 -27.94 31.71
#